data_AF-A0A2W6ABJ1-F1
#
_entry.id   AF-A0A2W6ABJ1-F1
#
_cell.length_a   1.000
_cell.length_b   1.000
_cell.length_c   1.000
_cell.angle_alpha   90.00
_cell.angle_beta   90.00
_cell.angle_gamma   90.00
#
_symmetry.space_group_name_H-M   'P 1'
#
loop_
_entity.id
_entity.type
_entity.pdbx_description
1 polymer ?
#
loop_
_entity_poly.entity_id
_entity_poly.type
_entity_poly.pdbx_seq_one_letter_code
_entity_poly.pdbx_strand_id
1 'polypeptide(L)'
;MRAQESRERDLRLALRELEFLQRLSQSAASTRDADELVDLIIHEATAAIGVDVCALYLLNPEGGELMFAATNGLNERMVGRVTMKVGEGVTGWVAETRQPMLVPDVSEEPHWKWIPGLDEERFRSMLSVPIESGPRLVGVLNVQSVAQRDFTQEDTDFLRAIAGQVAGILERSELQRRMEAQLSEIRLSHDIHERFTRLSLDGAGIAAILEAVGSLAGGRAWLYSLDGFRVRGAGEGGEGLPSRIQLPQTVSSPGAREIRVSAGRPSRQLDLVPVRAGADLLGVLAVQVPEAPVEEDGRRRALEHGSTVLAVELSKERAAAEVERRLRGDLVEEVLAGGLDDEEAERLARQAERLGHRLPHRAWVVVLEPDDERSELEMATRGRQDRLDSVLAELVRRRIQGALTVVRSSSAVLLVPAEVAPDLATVEKLAQSLLSDVAPVLRPATASAGVGNLAGGVGELARSHVEARQALRLSRRAGRSSRVISYRSLGAFRLLLEVQSPEALRGFVGEVLGPLLKYAESRETPLLETLDALVAARWVRRAAARALGIHINSMGYRIERIEGLTGLSLDDPETRVAVAIALRARAMLGM
;
A
#
# COMPACT_ATOMS: atom_id res chain seq x y z
N MET A 1 34.85 49.09 -62.23
CA MET A 1 34.07 50.12 -61.49
C MET A 1 32.98 49.48 -60.64
N ARG A 2 31.90 48.90 -61.21
CA ARG A 2 30.81 48.26 -60.43
C ARG A 2 31.24 47.13 -59.47
N ALA A 3 32.23 46.30 -59.84
CA ALA A 3 32.75 45.24 -58.96
C ALA A 3 33.63 45.76 -57.80
N GLN A 4 34.19 46.96 -57.94
CA GLN A 4 35.05 47.58 -56.93
C GLN A 4 34.21 48.35 -55.91
N GLU A 5 33.13 49.00 -56.37
CA GLU A 5 32.11 49.60 -55.51
C GLU A 5 31.32 48.56 -54.70
N SER A 6 31.00 47.39 -55.29
CA SER A 6 30.39 46.27 -54.54
C SER A 6 31.30 45.76 -53.42
N ARG A 7 32.59 45.60 -53.71
CA ARG A 7 33.57 45.08 -52.73
C ARG A 7 33.86 46.08 -51.61
N GLU A 8 33.87 47.37 -51.92
CA GLU A 8 34.04 48.43 -50.92
C GLU A 8 32.77 48.59 -50.06
N ARG A 9 31.59 48.36 -50.63
CA ARG A 9 30.32 48.26 -49.87
C ARG A 9 30.31 47.07 -48.91
N ASP A 10 30.61 45.87 -49.40
CA ASP A 10 30.66 44.66 -48.57
C ASP A 10 31.65 44.82 -47.41
N LEU A 11 32.79 45.50 -47.66
CA LEU A 11 33.79 45.77 -46.64
C LEU A 11 33.31 46.79 -45.58
N ARG A 12 32.58 47.84 -45.97
CA ARG A 12 32.03 48.82 -45.02
C ARG A 12 30.93 48.23 -44.14
N LEU A 13 30.07 47.39 -44.72
CA LEU A 13 29.05 46.64 -43.99
C LEU A 13 29.70 45.68 -42.99
N ALA A 14 30.68 44.89 -43.44
CA ALA A 14 31.42 43.98 -42.58
C ALA A 14 32.19 44.70 -41.46
N LEU A 15 32.74 45.90 -41.71
CA LEU A 15 33.41 46.71 -40.68
C LEU A 15 32.43 47.25 -39.64
N ARG A 16 31.26 47.79 -40.05
CA ARG A 16 30.21 48.23 -39.11
C ARG A 16 29.67 47.07 -38.28
N GLU A 17 29.45 45.93 -38.91
CA GLU A 17 29.03 44.70 -38.24
C GLU A 17 30.11 44.23 -37.25
N LEU A 18 31.38 44.22 -37.65
CA LEU A 18 32.49 43.83 -36.77
C LEU A 18 32.65 44.78 -35.57
N GLU A 19 32.54 46.09 -35.78
CA GLU A 19 32.60 47.09 -34.69
C GLU A 19 31.42 46.95 -33.72
N PHE A 20 30.24 46.65 -34.24
CA PHE A 20 29.06 46.33 -33.44
C PHE A 20 29.26 45.03 -32.65
N LEU A 21 29.70 43.96 -33.31
CA LEU A 21 29.98 42.67 -32.66
C LEU A 21 31.10 42.74 -31.62
N GLN A 22 32.13 43.55 -31.85
CA GLN A 22 33.21 43.77 -30.88
C GLN A 22 32.71 44.51 -29.63
N ARG A 23 31.91 45.57 -29.82
CA ARG A 23 31.27 46.29 -28.69
C ARG A 23 30.31 45.38 -27.93
N LEU A 24 29.51 44.62 -28.65
CA LEU A 24 28.54 43.68 -28.08
C LEU A 24 29.24 42.53 -27.34
N SER A 25 30.34 41.99 -27.87
CA SER A 25 31.13 40.95 -27.21
C SER A 25 31.83 41.47 -25.95
N GLN A 26 32.34 42.70 -25.94
CA GLN A 26 32.93 43.31 -24.74
C GLN A 26 31.89 43.53 -23.64
N SER A 27 30.71 44.02 -24.00
CA SER A 27 29.64 44.29 -23.03
C SER A 27 28.84 43.04 -22.62
N ALA A 28 28.71 42.04 -23.49
CA ALA A 28 28.12 40.74 -23.14
C ALA A 28 28.96 39.96 -22.14
N ALA A 29 30.28 40.19 -22.10
CA ALA A 29 31.16 39.58 -21.12
C ALA A 29 30.96 40.13 -19.69
N SER A 30 30.37 41.32 -19.55
CA SER A 30 30.14 41.99 -18.26
C SER A 30 28.77 41.73 -17.63
N THR A 31 27.82 41.16 -18.37
CA THR A 31 26.41 41.06 -17.94
C THR A 31 25.93 39.61 -17.96
N ARG A 32 25.38 39.13 -16.84
CA ARG A 32 24.80 37.76 -16.73
C ARG A 32 23.30 37.72 -16.95
N ASP A 33 22.64 38.88 -16.97
CA ASP A 33 21.20 38.99 -17.16
C ASP A 33 20.85 39.13 -18.65
N ALA A 34 19.91 38.31 -19.11
CA ALA A 34 19.48 38.33 -20.51
C ALA A 34 18.70 39.61 -20.85
N ASP A 35 17.95 40.15 -19.89
CA ASP A 35 17.12 41.34 -20.09
C ASP A 35 18.01 42.58 -20.24
N GLU A 36 19.02 42.72 -19.37
CA GLU A 36 20.03 43.79 -19.46
C GLU A 36 20.83 43.73 -20.79
N LEU A 37 21.07 42.53 -21.32
CA LEU A 37 21.74 42.32 -22.60
C LEU A 37 20.84 42.71 -23.79
N VAL A 38 19.55 42.43 -23.71
CA VAL A 38 18.57 42.84 -24.72
C VAL A 38 18.44 44.35 -24.77
N ASP A 39 18.33 45.01 -23.61
CA ASP A 39 18.22 46.47 -23.51
C ASP A 39 19.46 47.17 -24.10
N LEU A 40 20.64 46.64 -23.80
CA LEU A 40 21.89 47.14 -24.37
C LEU A 40 21.90 47.04 -25.90
N ILE A 41 21.46 45.91 -26.45
CA ILE A 41 21.45 45.69 -27.90
C ILE A 41 20.49 46.65 -28.60
N ILE A 42 19.32 46.88 -28.02
CA ILE A 42 18.33 47.84 -28.53
C ILE A 42 18.93 49.25 -28.57
N HIS A 43 19.68 49.63 -27.54
CA HIS A 43 20.33 50.94 -27.46
C HIS A 43 21.48 51.11 -28.47
N GLU A 44 22.33 50.10 -28.63
CA GLU A 44 23.41 50.14 -29.63
C GLU A 44 22.87 50.07 -31.06
N ALA A 45 21.77 49.33 -31.30
CA ALA A 45 21.10 49.26 -32.60
C ALA A 45 20.56 50.63 -33.04
N THR A 46 19.95 51.38 -32.13
CA THR A 46 19.45 52.73 -32.40
C THR A 46 20.59 53.69 -32.74
N ALA A 47 21.68 53.65 -31.97
CA ALA A 47 22.86 54.47 -32.21
C ALA A 47 23.55 54.15 -33.54
N ALA A 48 23.66 52.87 -33.89
CA ALA A 48 24.36 52.42 -35.10
C ALA A 48 23.58 52.67 -36.40
N ILE A 49 22.24 52.60 -36.38
CA ILE A 49 21.38 52.92 -37.53
C ILE A 49 21.11 54.43 -37.61
N GLY A 50 21.21 55.15 -36.49
CA GLY A 50 20.91 56.57 -36.39
C GLY A 50 19.40 56.82 -36.43
N VAL A 51 18.66 56.07 -35.63
CA VAL A 51 17.19 56.14 -35.50
C VAL A 51 16.82 56.50 -34.07
N ASP A 52 15.60 56.98 -33.87
CA ASP A 52 15.15 57.50 -32.58
C ASP A 52 14.73 56.39 -31.62
N VAL A 53 14.17 55.29 -32.14
CA VAL A 53 13.62 54.20 -31.33
C VAL A 53 13.90 52.84 -31.92
N CYS A 54 14.18 51.88 -31.05
CA CYS A 54 14.11 50.47 -31.30
C CYS A 54 13.14 49.81 -30.30
N ALA A 55 12.37 48.84 -30.78
CA ALA A 55 11.36 48.12 -30.03
C ALA A 55 11.39 46.63 -30.38
N LEU A 56 11.33 45.79 -29.35
CA LEU A 56 11.35 44.34 -29.45
C LEU A 56 9.98 43.77 -29.11
N TYR A 57 9.50 42.89 -29.98
CA TYR A 57 8.27 42.14 -29.78
C TYR A 57 8.58 40.64 -29.81
N LEU A 58 8.25 39.90 -28.74
CA LEU A 58 8.53 38.46 -28.63
C LEU A 58 7.28 37.63 -28.86
N LEU A 59 7.42 36.54 -29.60
CA LEU A 59 6.32 35.62 -29.86
C LEU A 59 6.02 34.77 -28.62
N ASN A 60 4.76 34.71 -28.22
CA ASN A 60 4.33 33.90 -27.09
C ASN A 60 4.54 32.38 -27.36
N PRO A 61 4.78 31.57 -26.31
CA PRO A 61 5.04 30.13 -26.46
C PRO A 61 3.92 29.33 -27.14
N GLU A 62 2.66 29.75 -26.96
CA GLU A 62 1.47 29.10 -27.55
C GLU A 62 1.29 29.44 -29.04
N GLY A 63 2.04 30.42 -29.55
CA GLY A 63 1.91 30.96 -30.90
C GLY A 63 0.70 31.89 -31.07
N GLY A 64 0.78 32.80 -32.04
CA GLY A 64 -0.35 33.64 -32.46
C GLY A 64 -0.39 35.06 -31.90
N GLU A 65 0.38 35.38 -30.86
CA GLU A 65 0.51 36.73 -30.31
C GLU A 65 1.96 37.14 -30.07
N LEU A 66 2.26 38.42 -30.29
CA LEU A 66 3.52 39.09 -30.03
C LEU A 66 3.35 40.00 -28.81
N MET A 67 4.23 39.84 -27.82
CA MET A 67 4.29 40.67 -26.61
C MET A 67 5.36 41.74 -26.76
N PHE A 68 5.02 42.98 -26.44
CA PHE A 68 5.97 44.08 -26.38
C PHE A 68 6.94 43.87 -25.21
N ALA A 69 8.20 43.55 -25.52
CA ALA A 69 9.14 42.99 -24.55
C ALA A 69 10.25 43.95 -24.12
N ALA A 70 10.67 44.88 -24.99
CA ALA A 70 11.67 45.89 -24.64
C ALA A 70 11.65 47.07 -25.62
N THR A 71 12.14 48.23 -25.19
CA THR A 71 12.31 49.43 -26.02
C THR A 71 13.30 50.40 -25.39
N ASN A 72 13.86 51.30 -26.18
CA ASN A 72 14.63 52.45 -25.68
C ASN A 72 13.97 53.81 -25.93
N GLY A 73 12.72 53.85 -26.44
CA GLY A 73 12.05 55.12 -26.66
C GLY A 73 10.56 55.07 -26.96
N LEU A 74 9.89 53.92 -26.90
CA LEU A 74 8.44 53.88 -26.66
C LEU A 74 8.16 53.93 -25.14
N ASN A 75 6.89 53.99 -24.77
CA ASN A 75 6.50 54.01 -23.36
C ASN A 75 6.87 52.70 -22.63
N GLU A 76 7.95 52.73 -21.84
CA GLU A 76 8.46 51.58 -21.07
C GLU A 76 7.42 50.96 -20.11
N ARG A 77 6.43 51.73 -19.64
CA ARG A 77 5.37 51.21 -18.73
C ARG A 77 4.46 50.19 -19.41
N MET A 78 4.49 50.12 -20.73
CA MET A 78 3.69 49.21 -21.54
C MET A 78 4.40 47.88 -21.82
N VAL A 79 5.71 47.78 -21.51
CA VAL A 79 6.49 46.54 -21.64
C VAL A 79 5.85 45.43 -20.79
N GLY A 80 5.67 44.25 -21.39
CA GLY A 80 5.02 43.08 -20.80
C GLY A 80 3.50 43.19 -20.67
N ARG A 81 2.87 44.29 -21.13
CA ARG A 81 1.42 44.52 -21.01
C ARG A 81 0.69 44.61 -22.35
N VAL A 82 1.38 45.07 -23.39
CA VAL A 82 0.82 45.16 -24.74
C VAL A 82 1.09 43.87 -25.49
N THR A 83 0.03 43.30 -26.07
CA THR A 83 0.11 42.20 -27.04
C THR A 83 -0.59 42.58 -28.35
N MET A 84 -0.15 41.97 -29.45
CA MET A 84 -0.78 42.07 -30.76
C MET A 84 -0.80 40.70 -31.43
N LYS A 85 -1.74 40.44 -32.34
CA LYS A 85 -1.79 39.17 -33.05
C LYS A 85 -0.76 39.10 -34.18
N VAL A 86 -0.36 37.89 -34.53
CA VAL A 86 0.36 37.66 -35.81
C VAL A 86 -0.56 38.06 -36.97
N GLY A 87 0.00 38.74 -37.98
CA GLY A 87 -0.74 39.37 -39.09
C GLY A 87 -1.35 40.75 -38.77
N GLU A 88 -1.24 41.23 -37.53
CA GLU A 88 -1.81 42.51 -37.10
C GLU A 88 -0.76 43.63 -37.07
N GLY A 89 -1.01 44.72 -37.80
CA GLY A 89 -0.05 45.80 -37.89
C GLY A 89 1.16 45.47 -38.78
N VAL A 90 2.08 46.41 -38.96
CA VAL A 90 3.36 46.19 -39.65
C VAL A 90 4.17 45.09 -38.96
N THR A 91 4.26 45.16 -37.62
CA THR A 91 4.99 44.17 -36.81
C THR A 91 4.40 42.76 -36.93
N GLY A 92 3.07 42.63 -36.83
CA GLY A 92 2.42 41.33 -36.97
C GLY A 92 2.50 40.78 -38.39
N TRP A 93 2.46 41.63 -39.41
CA TRP A 93 2.68 41.24 -40.80
C TRP A 93 4.08 40.67 -41.01
N VAL A 94 5.13 41.32 -40.46
CA VAL A 94 6.50 40.81 -40.53
C VAL A 94 6.63 39.46 -39.80
N ALA A 95 5.94 39.27 -38.67
CA ALA A 95 5.89 37.97 -38.01
C ALA A 95 5.21 36.89 -38.86
N GLU A 96 4.14 37.23 -39.58
CA GLU A 96 3.40 36.30 -40.42
C GLU A 96 4.19 35.90 -41.67
N THR A 97 4.73 36.88 -42.39
CA THR A 97 5.41 36.67 -43.68
C THR A 97 6.88 36.28 -43.51
N ARG A 98 7.47 36.60 -42.36
CA ARG A 98 8.92 36.51 -42.08
C ARG A 98 9.77 37.28 -43.09
N GLN A 99 9.19 38.33 -43.69
CA GLN A 99 9.90 39.21 -44.60
C GLN A 99 10.09 40.57 -43.94
N PRO A 100 11.28 41.19 -44.09
CA PRO A 100 11.50 42.54 -43.59
C PRO A 100 10.60 43.53 -44.33
N MET A 101 10.13 44.56 -43.63
CA MET A 101 9.26 45.59 -44.18
C MET A 101 9.85 46.98 -43.95
N LEU A 102 10.00 47.73 -45.04
CA LEU A 102 10.44 49.12 -45.04
C LEU A 102 9.22 50.01 -45.26
N VAL A 103 8.98 50.93 -44.34
CA VAL A 103 7.82 51.84 -44.35
C VAL A 103 8.34 53.28 -44.32
N PRO A 104 8.42 53.97 -45.47
CA PRO A 104 8.91 55.34 -45.56
C PRO A 104 7.98 56.36 -44.87
N ASP A 105 6.66 56.12 -44.94
CA ASP A 105 5.64 56.88 -44.23
C ASP A 105 4.58 55.93 -43.64
N VAL A 106 4.54 55.82 -42.32
CA VAL A 106 3.58 54.97 -41.59
C VAL A 106 2.13 55.42 -41.77
N SER A 107 1.88 56.69 -42.11
CA SER A 107 0.52 57.19 -42.38
C SER A 107 -0.06 56.72 -43.71
N GLU A 108 0.80 56.33 -44.66
CA GLU A 108 0.42 55.85 -45.99
C GLU A 108 0.39 54.32 -46.08
N GLU A 109 0.86 53.61 -45.05
CA GLU A 109 1.00 52.15 -45.04
C GLU A 109 -0.30 51.43 -44.66
N PRO A 110 -0.87 50.56 -45.54
CA PRO A 110 -2.12 49.84 -45.27
C PRO A 110 -2.08 48.94 -44.03
N HIS A 111 -0.91 48.40 -43.69
CA HIS A 111 -0.73 47.55 -42.50
C HIS A 111 -0.45 48.36 -41.23
N TRP A 112 -0.41 49.70 -41.28
CA TRP A 112 -0.18 50.49 -40.07
C TRP A 112 -1.35 50.37 -39.10
N LYS A 113 -1.04 50.09 -37.83
CA LYS A 113 -2.02 50.06 -36.76
C LYS A 113 -1.49 50.83 -35.56
N TRP A 114 -2.19 51.88 -35.19
CA TRP A 114 -1.90 52.63 -33.97
C TRP A 114 -2.31 51.85 -32.72
N ILE A 115 -1.41 51.78 -31.75
CA ILE A 115 -1.65 51.15 -30.45
C ILE A 115 -1.71 52.25 -29.38
N PRO A 116 -2.87 52.46 -28.72
CA PRO A 116 -3.02 53.50 -27.72
C PRO A 116 -2.00 53.34 -26.56
N GLY A 117 -1.31 54.44 -26.22
CA GLY A 117 -0.43 54.52 -25.05
C GLY A 117 1.03 54.14 -25.25
N LEU A 118 1.46 53.73 -26.46
CA LEU A 118 2.87 53.47 -26.80
C LEU A 118 3.68 54.73 -27.20
N ASP A 119 3.03 55.89 -27.34
CA ASP A 119 3.62 57.16 -27.82
C ASP A 119 4.20 57.08 -29.25
N GLU A 120 3.64 56.20 -30.09
CA GLU A 120 4.11 55.94 -31.47
C GLU A 120 3.75 57.05 -32.48
N GLU A 121 2.86 57.98 -32.10
CA GLU A 121 2.30 59.04 -32.98
C GLU A 121 3.35 60.00 -33.56
N ARG A 122 4.52 60.08 -32.93
CA ARG A 122 5.61 60.98 -33.32
C ARG A 122 6.52 60.41 -34.41
N PHE A 123 6.41 59.11 -34.71
CA PHE A 123 7.28 58.46 -35.70
C PHE A 123 6.63 58.45 -37.08
N ARG A 124 7.44 58.71 -38.11
CA ARG A 124 6.99 58.78 -39.49
C ARG A 124 7.48 57.64 -40.35
N SER A 125 8.67 57.13 -40.10
CA SER A 125 9.24 56.00 -40.86
C SER A 125 9.55 54.83 -39.94
N MET A 126 9.44 53.62 -40.47
CA MET A 126 9.65 52.37 -39.74
C MET A 126 10.37 51.34 -40.60
N LEU A 127 11.30 50.60 -39.98
CA LEU A 127 11.87 49.38 -40.53
C LEU A 127 11.62 48.26 -39.52
N SER A 128 11.05 47.17 -40.00
CA SER A 128 10.69 46.01 -39.17
C SER A 128 11.31 44.75 -39.76
N VAL A 129 11.99 43.96 -38.94
CA VAL A 129 12.66 42.71 -39.35
C VAL A 129 12.30 41.56 -38.43
N PRO A 130 12.19 40.32 -38.94
CA PRO A 130 11.94 39.16 -38.10
C PRO A 130 13.19 38.79 -37.29
N ILE A 131 12.97 38.29 -36.07
CA ILE A 131 13.98 37.70 -35.21
C ILE A 131 13.84 36.20 -35.31
N GLU A 132 14.82 35.55 -35.94
CA GLU A 132 14.78 34.13 -36.25
C GLU A 132 15.96 33.39 -35.61
N SER A 133 15.67 32.23 -35.00
CA SER A 133 16.70 31.24 -34.66
C SER A 133 16.46 29.99 -35.50
N GLY A 134 17.31 29.81 -36.52
CA GLY A 134 17.13 28.76 -37.53
C GLY A 134 15.75 28.85 -38.21
N PRO A 135 14.92 27.79 -38.17
CA PRO A 135 13.59 27.80 -38.79
C PRO A 135 12.48 28.44 -37.92
N ARG A 136 12.80 28.85 -36.68
CA ARG A 136 11.83 29.33 -35.69
C ARG A 136 11.83 30.86 -35.62
N LEU A 137 10.65 31.45 -35.73
CA LEU A 137 10.43 32.86 -35.39
C LEU A 137 10.41 33.02 -33.86
N VAL A 138 11.30 33.87 -33.35
CA VAL A 138 11.40 34.24 -31.93
C VAL A 138 10.61 35.52 -31.65
N GLY A 139 10.55 36.44 -32.61
CA GLY A 139 9.91 37.74 -32.44
C GLY A 139 10.13 38.66 -33.64
N VAL A 140 9.95 39.96 -33.43
CA VAL A 140 10.13 41.02 -34.43
C VAL A 140 10.88 42.19 -33.80
N LEU A 141 11.86 42.72 -34.53
CA LEU A 141 12.64 43.89 -34.15
C LEU A 141 12.23 45.08 -35.01
N ASN A 142 11.80 46.15 -34.36
CA ASN A 142 11.34 47.37 -35.00
C ASN A 142 12.30 48.51 -34.73
N VAL A 143 12.55 49.33 -35.74
CA VAL A 143 13.17 50.65 -35.58
C VAL A 143 12.30 51.73 -36.21
N GLN A 144 12.27 52.90 -35.59
CA GLN A 144 11.41 54.01 -35.97
C GLN A 144 12.15 55.34 -35.91
N SER A 145 11.78 56.27 -36.80
CA SER A 145 12.35 57.62 -36.88
C SER A 145 11.25 58.68 -36.95
N VAL A 146 11.45 59.78 -36.20
CA VAL A 146 10.59 60.97 -36.18
C VAL A 146 10.72 61.72 -37.51
N ALA A 147 11.94 61.81 -38.05
CA ALA A 147 12.16 62.33 -39.39
C ALA A 147 11.70 61.30 -40.44
N GLN A 148 11.14 61.78 -41.55
CA GLN A 148 10.89 60.94 -42.72
C GLN A 148 12.24 60.49 -43.29
N ARG A 149 12.46 59.17 -43.30
CA ARG A 149 13.72 58.54 -43.70
C ARG A 149 13.42 57.39 -44.65
N ASP A 150 14.16 57.34 -45.75
CA ASP A 150 14.19 56.19 -46.63
C ASP A 150 15.23 55.20 -46.10
N PHE A 151 14.77 54.11 -45.50
CA PHE A 151 15.65 53.01 -45.09
C PHE A 151 16.24 52.34 -46.33
N THR A 152 17.52 51.98 -46.24
CA THR A 152 18.24 51.31 -47.32
C THR A 152 18.26 49.79 -47.12
N GLN A 153 18.66 49.05 -48.17
CA GLN A 153 18.94 47.63 -48.03
C GLN A 153 20.08 47.36 -47.02
N GLU A 154 21.06 48.27 -46.93
CA GLU A 154 22.15 48.16 -45.95
C GLU A 154 21.63 48.30 -44.51
N ASP A 155 20.65 49.18 -44.26
CA ASP A 155 19.98 49.29 -42.95
C ASP A 155 19.20 48.02 -42.62
N THR A 156 18.55 47.41 -43.62
CA THR A 156 17.80 46.15 -43.48
C THR A 156 18.72 44.99 -43.12
N ASP A 157 19.83 44.84 -43.85
CA ASP A 157 20.79 43.76 -43.64
C ASP A 157 21.47 43.90 -42.26
N PHE A 158 21.80 45.12 -41.87
CA PHE A 158 22.36 45.40 -40.54
C PHE A 158 21.36 45.10 -39.41
N LEU A 159 20.11 45.53 -39.52
CA LEU A 159 19.10 45.25 -38.51
C LEU A 159 18.77 43.74 -38.42
N ARG A 160 18.80 43.01 -39.54
CA ARG A 160 18.69 41.54 -39.55
C ARG A 160 19.87 40.87 -38.84
N ALA A 161 21.09 41.39 -38.99
CA ALA A 161 22.24 40.87 -38.25
C ALA A 161 22.07 41.07 -36.72
N ILE A 162 21.56 42.23 -36.30
CA ILE A 162 21.22 42.51 -34.91
C ILE A 162 20.12 41.56 -34.41
N ALA A 163 19.07 41.38 -35.19
CA ALA A 163 17.99 40.45 -34.87
C ALA A 163 18.52 39.02 -34.65
N GLY A 164 19.48 38.57 -35.46
CA GLY A 164 20.16 37.28 -35.25
C GLY A 164 20.91 37.17 -33.91
N GLN A 165 21.55 38.25 -33.45
CA GLN A 165 22.21 38.30 -32.14
C GLN A 165 21.20 38.25 -30.98
N VAL A 166 20.11 39.02 -31.08
CA VAL A 166 19.01 39.00 -30.09
C VAL A 166 18.40 37.61 -30.00
N ALA A 167 18.16 36.94 -31.13
CA ALA A 167 17.65 35.58 -31.17
C ALA A 167 18.52 34.60 -30.37
N GLY A 168 19.85 34.64 -30.59
CA GLY A 168 20.79 33.74 -29.91
C GLY A 168 20.87 33.94 -28.39
N ILE A 169 20.74 35.18 -27.92
CA ILE A 169 20.75 35.49 -26.47
C ILE A 169 19.48 34.99 -25.79
N LEU A 170 18.32 35.26 -26.39
CA LEU A 170 17.03 34.81 -25.87
C LEU A 170 16.94 33.28 -25.83
N GLU A 171 17.41 32.60 -26.88
CA GLU A 171 17.48 31.14 -26.91
C GLU A 171 18.39 30.58 -25.82
N ARG A 172 19.57 31.18 -25.61
CA ARG A 172 20.50 30.75 -24.55
C ARG A 172 19.88 30.92 -23.16
N SER A 173 19.20 32.04 -22.90
CA SER A 173 18.54 32.31 -21.62
C SER A 173 17.43 31.30 -21.32
N GLU A 174 16.57 31.03 -22.30
CA GLU A 174 15.48 30.06 -22.16
C GLU A 174 16.03 28.64 -21.95
N LEU A 175 17.08 28.26 -22.69
CA LEU A 175 17.76 26.97 -22.50
C LEU A 175 18.37 26.86 -21.10
N GLN A 176 19.01 27.92 -20.60
CA GLN A 176 19.60 27.95 -19.27
C GLN A 176 18.53 27.81 -18.18
N ARG A 177 17.42 28.56 -18.27
CA ARG A 177 16.29 28.43 -17.34
C ARG A 177 15.72 27.02 -17.30
N ARG A 178 15.54 26.39 -18.46
CA ARG A 178 15.08 24.98 -18.54
C ARG A 178 16.07 24.04 -17.88
N MET A 179 17.36 24.22 -18.12
CA MET A 179 18.40 23.38 -17.52
C MET A 179 18.47 23.56 -16.00
N GLU A 180 18.34 24.79 -15.48
CA GLU A 180 18.28 25.07 -14.05
C GLU A 180 17.06 24.43 -13.38
N ALA A 181 15.88 24.51 -14.01
CA ALA A 181 14.67 23.84 -13.53
C ALA A 181 14.85 22.31 -13.49
N GLN A 182 15.39 21.71 -14.56
CA GLN A 182 15.67 20.27 -14.60
C GLN A 182 16.70 19.84 -13.54
N LEU A 183 17.76 20.63 -13.35
CA LEU A 183 18.76 20.36 -12.31
C LEU A 183 18.16 20.44 -10.91
N SER A 184 17.27 21.40 -10.67
CA SER A 184 16.56 21.51 -9.39
C SER A 184 15.69 20.27 -9.13
N GLU A 185 14.96 19.80 -10.14
CA GLU A 185 14.12 18.59 -10.01
C GLU A 185 14.98 17.34 -9.72
N ILE A 186 16.09 17.18 -10.43
CA ILE A 186 17.03 16.07 -10.23
C ILE A 186 17.63 16.11 -8.82
N ARG A 187 18.04 17.29 -8.34
CA ARG A 187 18.59 17.46 -6.98
C ARG A 187 17.57 17.10 -5.92
N LEU A 188 16.33 17.59 -6.04
CA LEU A 188 15.27 17.26 -5.10
C LEU A 188 15.01 15.74 -5.03
N SER A 189 14.92 15.09 -6.19
CA SER A 189 14.76 13.63 -6.25
C SER A 189 15.95 12.89 -5.63
N HIS A 190 17.18 13.34 -5.91
CA HIS A 190 18.40 12.77 -5.35
C HIS A 190 18.45 12.92 -3.82
N ASP A 191 18.17 14.11 -3.29
CA ASP A 191 18.23 14.38 -1.84
C ASP A 191 17.17 13.57 -1.07
N ILE A 192 15.96 13.47 -1.62
CA ILE A 192 14.89 12.62 -1.06
C ILE A 192 15.32 11.15 -1.09
N HIS A 193 15.85 10.67 -2.21
CA HIS A 193 16.31 9.30 -2.37
C HIS A 193 17.46 8.96 -1.41
N GLU A 194 18.46 9.84 -1.29
CA GLU A 194 19.59 9.68 -0.38
C GLU A 194 19.12 9.62 1.07
N ARG A 195 18.19 10.50 1.46
CA ARG A 195 17.61 10.52 2.80
C ARG A 195 16.94 9.18 3.14
N PHE A 196 16.11 8.62 2.24
CA PHE A 196 15.47 7.34 2.49
C PHE A 196 16.45 6.16 2.46
N THR A 197 17.43 6.19 1.56
CA THR A 197 18.49 5.17 1.49
C THR A 197 19.27 5.12 2.80
N ARG A 198 19.64 6.28 3.35
CA ARG A 198 20.33 6.38 4.64
C ARG A 198 19.49 5.82 5.78
N LEU A 199 18.18 6.14 5.84
CA LEU A 199 17.28 5.56 6.84
C LEU A 199 17.20 4.03 6.78
N SER A 200 17.25 3.44 5.58
CA SER A 200 17.28 1.98 5.41
C SER A 200 18.63 1.38 5.83
N LEU A 201 19.74 2.02 5.47
CA LEU A 201 21.09 1.55 5.81
C LEU A 201 21.39 1.65 7.31
N ASP A 202 20.93 2.72 7.97
CA ASP A 202 21.10 2.93 9.40
C ASP A 202 20.18 2.03 10.25
N GLY A 203 19.28 1.25 9.62
CA GLY A 203 18.33 0.40 10.32
C GLY A 203 17.33 1.19 11.17
N ALA A 204 17.01 2.43 10.77
CA ALA A 204 16.11 3.31 11.51
C ALA A 204 14.66 2.74 11.64
N GLY A 205 14.35 1.74 10.82
CA GLY A 205 13.10 0.97 10.86
C GLY A 205 11.91 1.69 10.22
N ILE A 206 10.79 0.98 10.14
CA ILE A 206 9.57 1.43 9.45
C ILE A 206 9.02 2.75 10.04
N ALA A 207 9.12 2.94 11.36
CA ALA A 207 8.59 4.13 12.01
C ALA A 207 9.28 5.42 11.54
N ALA A 208 10.62 5.42 11.46
CA ALA A 208 11.38 6.57 11.00
C ALA A 208 11.12 6.88 9.51
N ILE A 209 10.93 5.85 8.69
CA ILE A 209 10.59 6.03 7.27
C ILE A 209 9.20 6.67 7.13
N LEU A 210 8.20 6.20 7.89
CA LEU A 210 6.86 6.80 7.89
C LEU A 210 6.90 8.27 8.37
N GLU A 211 7.71 8.60 9.36
CA GLU A 211 7.89 9.98 9.81
C GLU A 211 8.51 10.85 8.72
N ALA A 212 9.56 10.37 8.05
CA ALA A 212 10.20 11.09 6.95
C ALA A 212 9.25 11.30 5.76
N VAL A 213 8.48 10.28 5.37
CA VAL A 213 7.45 10.39 4.33
C VAL A 213 6.40 11.42 4.74
N GLY A 214 5.87 11.33 5.96
CA GLY A 214 4.87 12.26 6.46
C GLY A 214 5.37 13.70 6.42
N SER A 215 6.57 13.94 6.95
CA SER A 215 7.20 15.26 6.98
C SER A 215 7.41 15.85 5.58
N LEU A 216 7.98 15.08 4.64
CA LEU A 216 8.23 15.54 3.27
C LEU A 216 6.93 15.76 2.48
N ALA A 217 5.90 14.97 2.76
CA ALA A 217 4.59 15.08 2.12
C ALA A 217 3.70 16.17 2.76
N GLY A 218 4.14 16.82 3.84
CA GLY A 218 3.40 17.88 4.54
C GLY A 218 2.31 17.39 5.50
N GLY A 219 2.43 16.17 6.03
CA GLY A 219 1.43 15.58 6.91
C GLY A 219 1.98 14.46 7.80
N ARG A 220 1.17 13.42 7.99
CA ARG A 220 1.50 12.22 8.75
C ARG A 220 1.30 10.99 7.87
N ALA A 221 2.04 9.92 8.15
CA ALA A 221 1.94 8.67 7.42
C ALA A 221 1.67 7.47 8.34
N TRP A 222 1.01 6.47 7.77
CA TRP A 222 0.65 5.21 8.41
C TRP A 222 0.82 4.05 7.46
N LEU A 223 1.07 2.87 8.02
CA LEU A 223 1.10 1.62 7.28
C LEU A 223 -0.12 0.79 7.64
N TYR A 224 -0.87 0.35 6.63
CA TYR A 224 -2.01 -0.54 6.75
C TYR A 224 -1.74 -1.89 6.10
N SER A 225 -2.32 -2.94 6.67
CA SER A 225 -2.37 -4.29 6.11
C SER A 225 -3.36 -4.36 4.95
N LEU A 226 -3.31 -5.44 4.17
CA LEU A 226 -4.17 -5.65 3.00
C LEU A 226 -5.66 -5.78 3.32
N ASP A 227 -6.01 -6.10 4.56
CA ASP A 227 -7.38 -6.13 5.07
C ASP A 227 -7.81 -4.84 5.78
N GLY A 228 -6.96 -3.82 5.67
CA GLY A 228 -7.24 -2.44 6.06
C GLY A 228 -6.97 -2.12 7.53
N PHE A 229 -6.24 -2.97 8.27
CA PHE A 229 -5.88 -2.68 9.66
C PHE A 229 -4.57 -1.92 9.75
N ARG A 230 -4.50 -0.98 10.68
CA ARG A 230 -3.29 -0.20 10.89
C ARG A 230 -2.21 -1.06 11.55
N VAL A 231 -1.05 -1.16 10.91
CA VAL A 231 0.12 -1.92 11.40
C VAL A 231 1.07 -1.00 12.18
N ARG A 232 1.38 0.19 11.64
CA ARG A 232 2.28 1.20 12.23
C ARG A 232 1.89 2.62 11.83
N GLY A 233 2.43 3.64 12.50
CA GLY A 233 2.38 5.04 12.07
C GLY A 233 2.13 6.04 13.20
N ALA A 234 2.02 7.33 12.84
CA ALA A 234 1.94 8.43 13.80
C ALA A 234 0.73 8.30 14.76
N GLY A 235 0.96 8.47 16.06
CA GLY A 235 -0.11 8.42 17.07
C GLY A 235 -0.52 7.01 17.49
N GLU A 236 0.44 6.20 17.95
CA GLU A 236 0.19 4.90 18.60
C GLU A 236 -0.70 5.00 19.88
N GLY A 237 -1.14 6.20 20.26
CA GLY A 237 -1.95 6.48 21.47
C GLY A 237 -3.25 7.27 21.27
N GLY A 238 -3.94 7.19 20.13
CA GLY A 238 -5.37 7.57 20.06
C GLY A 238 -5.75 8.87 19.35
N GLU A 239 -4.85 9.57 18.67
CA GLU A 239 -5.21 10.73 17.84
C GLU A 239 -5.09 10.46 16.33
N GLY A 240 -6.25 10.39 15.66
CA GLY A 240 -6.38 10.94 14.30
C GLY A 240 -6.97 10.04 13.22
N LEU A 241 -6.80 8.71 13.28
CA LEU A 241 -7.30 7.78 12.25
C LEU A 241 -7.78 6.44 12.84
N PRO A 242 -8.75 5.77 12.19
CA PRO A 242 -9.33 4.54 12.71
C PRO A 242 -8.33 3.39 12.65
N SER A 243 -8.43 2.46 13.60
CA SER A 243 -7.63 1.21 13.61
C SER A 243 -7.85 0.35 12.36
N ARG A 244 -8.95 0.61 11.64
CA ARG A 244 -9.28 -0.03 10.37
C ARG A 244 -9.85 0.98 9.37
N ILE A 245 -9.38 0.91 8.13
CA ILE A 245 -9.93 1.61 6.96
C ILE A 245 -10.46 0.62 5.96
N GLN A 246 -11.39 1.05 5.11
CA GLN A 246 -11.82 0.25 3.97
C GLN A 246 -10.91 0.56 2.78
N LEU A 247 -10.16 -0.44 2.33
CA LEU A 247 -9.28 -0.31 1.17
C LEU A 247 -10.09 -0.53 -0.12
N PRO A 248 -10.02 0.40 -1.09
CA PRO A 248 -10.58 0.19 -2.42
C PRO A 248 -9.93 -1.02 -3.09
N GLN A 249 -10.71 -1.81 -3.84
CA GLN A 249 -10.17 -2.97 -4.58
C GLN A 249 -9.08 -2.56 -5.58
N THR A 250 -9.15 -1.33 -6.11
CA THR A 250 -8.16 -0.76 -7.03
C THR A 250 -6.76 -0.67 -6.43
N VAL A 251 -6.59 -0.58 -5.11
CA VAL A 251 -5.26 -0.55 -4.46
C VAL A 251 -4.48 -1.84 -4.71
N SER A 252 -5.19 -2.96 -4.88
CA SER A 252 -4.56 -4.27 -5.14
C SER A 252 -4.15 -4.48 -6.60
N SER A 253 -4.53 -3.58 -7.51
CA SER A 253 -4.20 -3.68 -8.92
C SER A 253 -2.70 -3.47 -9.16
N PRO A 254 -2.04 -4.22 -10.08
CA PRO A 254 -0.60 -4.12 -10.34
C PRO A 254 -0.11 -2.73 -10.78
N GLY A 255 -0.99 -1.90 -11.36
CA GLY A 255 -0.67 -0.54 -11.85
C GLY A 255 -1.16 0.60 -10.95
N ALA A 256 -1.70 0.31 -9.76
CA ALA A 256 -2.15 1.36 -8.85
C ALA A 256 -0.94 2.14 -8.30
N ARG A 257 -1.00 3.47 -8.37
CA ARG A 257 0.06 4.37 -7.85
C ARG A 257 -0.40 5.11 -6.60
N GLU A 258 -1.39 5.97 -6.75
CA GLU A 258 -1.90 6.80 -5.66
C GLU A 258 -3.43 6.85 -5.76
N ILE A 259 -4.12 6.57 -4.67
CA ILE A 259 -5.59 6.54 -4.61
C ILE A 259 -6.04 7.39 -3.43
N ARG A 260 -6.80 8.45 -3.72
CA ARG A 260 -7.35 9.33 -2.69
C ARG A 260 -8.60 8.73 -2.05
N VAL A 261 -8.65 8.73 -0.73
CA VAL A 261 -9.79 8.25 0.06
C VAL A 261 -10.10 9.19 1.23
N SER A 262 -11.34 9.12 1.70
CA SER A 262 -11.77 9.76 2.95
C SER A 262 -11.88 8.71 4.05
N ALA A 263 -11.21 8.91 5.19
CA ALA A 263 -11.26 7.99 6.33
C ALA A 263 -11.25 8.71 7.68
N GLY A 264 -11.83 8.05 8.70
CA GLY A 264 -11.84 8.52 10.08
C GLY A 264 -13.03 9.37 10.49
N ARG A 265 -13.06 9.73 11.78
CA ARG A 265 -14.04 10.63 12.39
C ARG A 265 -13.29 11.58 13.34
N PRO A 266 -13.11 12.86 12.99
CA PRO A 266 -13.59 13.53 11.76
C PRO A 266 -12.94 12.95 10.49
N SER A 267 -13.66 13.05 9.36
CA SER A 267 -13.22 12.53 8.06
C SER A 267 -12.00 13.29 7.56
N ARG A 268 -10.93 12.57 7.21
CA ARG A 268 -9.68 13.13 6.66
C ARG A 268 -9.41 12.59 5.27
N GLN A 269 -8.85 13.43 4.39
CA GLN A 269 -8.36 13.02 3.08
C GLN A 269 -6.99 12.34 3.23
N LEU A 270 -6.86 11.14 2.66
CA LEU A 270 -5.64 10.34 2.66
C LEU A 270 -5.31 9.92 1.22
N ASP A 271 -4.03 9.98 0.88
CA ASP A 271 -3.51 9.35 -0.32
C ASP A 271 -2.97 7.96 0.04
N LEU A 272 -3.53 6.93 -0.59
CA LEU A 272 -3.14 5.53 -0.43
C LEU A 272 -2.15 5.14 -1.53
N VAL A 273 -0.98 4.67 -1.12
CA VAL A 273 0.10 4.22 -2.00
C VAL A 273 0.38 2.73 -1.70
N PRO A 274 0.25 1.83 -2.69
CA PRO A 274 0.53 0.42 -2.49
C PRO A 274 2.04 0.21 -2.31
N VAL A 275 2.42 -0.53 -1.28
CA VAL A 275 3.82 -0.87 -0.97
C VAL A 275 4.12 -2.25 -1.53
N ARG A 276 4.89 -2.32 -2.61
CA ARG A 276 5.14 -3.54 -3.38
C ARG A 276 6.60 -3.91 -3.46
N ALA A 277 6.89 -5.20 -3.34
CA ALA A 277 8.18 -5.80 -3.68
C ALA A 277 7.97 -6.71 -4.91
N GLY A 278 8.29 -6.20 -6.10
CA GLY A 278 7.96 -6.88 -7.35
C GLY A 278 6.44 -7.03 -7.52
N ALA A 279 5.96 -8.27 -7.66
CA ALA A 279 4.53 -8.57 -7.79
C ALA A 279 3.78 -8.56 -6.44
N ASP A 280 4.51 -8.74 -5.34
CA ASP A 280 3.91 -8.92 -4.02
C ASP A 280 3.53 -7.58 -3.38
N LEU A 281 2.25 -7.44 -3.04
CA LEU A 281 1.75 -6.31 -2.24
C LEU A 281 1.96 -6.60 -0.76
N LEU A 282 2.83 -5.83 -0.12
CA LEU A 282 3.22 -6.02 1.28
C LEU A 282 2.35 -5.22 2.25
N GLY A 283 1.80 -4.09 1.79
CA GLY A 283 0.93 -3.24 2.58
C GLY A 283 0.48 -2.01 1.81
N VAL A 284 -0.15 -1.08 2.53
CA VAL A 284 -0.62 0.19 1.97
C VAL A 284 -0.12 1.31 2.85
N LEU A 285 0.68 2.21 2.27
CA LEU A 285 1.08 3.46 2.87
C LEU A 285 -0.09 4.44 2.73
N ALA A 286 -0.55 4.99 3.84
CA ALA A 286 -1.57 6.03 3.87
C ALA A 286 -0.93 7.32 4.35
N VAL A 287 -1.03 8.39 3.56
CA VAL A 287 -0.44 9.69 3.90
C VAL A 287 -1.52 10.75 3.92
N GLN A 288 -1.53 11.57 4.97
CA GLN A 288 -2.48 12.68 5.07
C GLN A 288 -2.28 13.67 3.92
N VAL A 289 -3.38 14.10 3.32
CA VAL A 289 -3.37 15.24 2.38
C VAL A 289 -3.21 16.52 3.21
N PRO A 290 -2.20 17.35 2.94
CA PRO A 290 -1.97 18.59 3.67
C PRO A 290 -3.14 19.57 3.46
N GLU A 291 -3.49 20.32 4.51
CA GLU A 291 -4.47 21.40 4.42
C GLU A 291 -3.87 22.69 3.83
N ALA A 292 -2.55 22.84 3.93
CA ALA A 292 -1.79 23.94 3.33
C ALA A 292 -1.19 23.52 1.97
N PRO A 293 -0.92 24.46 1.05
CA PRO A 293 -0.23 24.17 -0.20
C PRO A 293 1.17 23.59 0.08
N VAL A 294 1.49 22.48 -0.55
CA VAL A 294 2.81 21.84 -0.52
C VAL A 294 3.27 21.65 -1.95
N GLU A 295 4.58 21.73 -2.18
CA GLU A 295 5.19 21.47 -3.49
C GLU A 295 4.83 20.05 -3.98
N GLU A 296 4.09 19.96 -5.09
CA GLU A 296 3.52 18.69 -5.57
C GLU A 296 4.62 17.69 -5.98
N ASP A 297 5.70 18.17 -6.60
CA ASP A 297 6.79 17.31 -7.03
C ASP A 297 7.54 16.71 -5.85
N GLY A 298 7.86 17.51 -4.84
CA GLY A 298 8.48 17.02 -3.60
C GLY A 298 7.60 15.99 -2.89
N ARG A 299 6.29 16.24 -2.81
CA ARG A 299 5.33 15.28 -2.24
C ARG A 299 5.31 13.98 -3.04
N ARG A 300 5.17 14.04 -4.36
CA ARG A 300 5.12 12.85 -5.22
C ARG A 300 6.40 12.01 -5.08
N ARG A 301 7.57 12.64 -5.12
CA ARG A 301 8.87 11.97 -4.94
C ARG A 301 8.98 11.32 -3.57
N ALA A 302 8.50 11.96 -2.51
CA ALA A 302 8.49 11.40 -1.17
C ALA A 302 7.63 10.13 -1.07
N LEU A 303 6.46 10.12 -1.72
CA LEU A 303 5.58 8.95 -1.78
C LEU A 303 6.20 7.81 -2.62
N GLU A 304 6.79 8.13 -3.77
CA GLU A 304 7.45 7.16 -4.68
C GLU A 304 8.64 6.47 -4.00
N HIS A 305 9.61 7.25 -3.50
CA HIS A 305 10.80 6.71 -2.85
C HIS A 305 10.48 6.10 -1.49
N GLY A 306 9.59 6.73 -0.71
CA GLY A 306 9.17 6.24 0.59
C GLY A 306 8.49 4.87 0.53
N SER A 307 7.57 4.67 -0.44
CA SER A 307 6.91 3.37 -0.64
C SER A 307 7.90 2.29 -1.10
N THR A 308 8.88 2.66 -1.93
CA THR A 308 9.93 1.73 -2.39
C THR A 308 10.81 1.27 -1.24
N VAL A 309 11.29 2.20 -0.40
CA VAL A 309 12.12 1.86 0.76
C VAL A 309 11.33 1.10 1.82
N LEU A 310 10.06 1.46 2.06
CA LEU A 310 9.17 0.67 2.91
C LEU A 310 8.99 -0.76 2.39
N ALA A 311 8.92 -0.98 1.07
CA ALA A 311 8.80 -2.32 0.52
C ALA A 311 10.04 -3.17 0.83
N VAL A 312 11.23 -2.59 0.76
CA VAL A 312 12.49 -3.27 1.10
C VAL A 312 12.53 -3.61 2.59
N GLU A 313 12.23 -2.65 3.48
CA GLU A 313 12.23 -2.89 4.92
C GLU A 313 11.17 -3.91 5.35
N LEU A 314 9.95 -3.84 4.79
CA LEU A 314 8.91 -4.82 5.04
C LEU A 314 9.29 -6.21 4.51
N SER A 315 9.97 -6.29 3.37
CA SER A 315 10.47 -7.57 2.84
C SER A 315 11.49 -8.20 3.78
N LYS A 316 12.43 -7.40 4.32
CA LYS A 316 13.42 -7.86 5.30
C LYS A 316 12.77 -8.35 6.59
N GLU A 317 11.88 -7.55 7.19
CA GLU A 317 11.17 -7.94 8.42
C GLU A 317 10.34 -9.21 8.19
N ARG A 318 9.64 -9.31 7.06
CA ARG A 318 8.82 -10.48 6.74
C ARG A 318 9.67 -11.72 6.50
N ALA A 319 10.78 -11.60 5.77
CA ALA A 319 11.70 -12.71 5.52
C ALA A 319 12.30 -13.22 6.84
N ALA A 320 12.73 -12.32 7.73
CA ALA A 320 13.24 -12.68 9.05
C ALA A 320 12.16 -13.39 9.89
N ALA A 321 10.95 -12.84 9.95
CA ALA A 321 9.82 -13.43 10.68
C ALA A 321 9.42 -14.80 10.10
N GLU A 322 9.46 -14.97 8.78
CA GLU A 322 9.18 -16.25 8.12
C GLU A 322 10.24 -17.31 8.44
N VAL A 323 11.52 -16.93 8.46
CA VAL A 323 12.62 -17.83 8.84
C VAL A 323 12.50 -18.23 10.31
N GLU A 324 12.27 -17.30 11.22
CA GLU A 324 12.05 -17.59 12.64
C GLU A 324 10.84 -18.52 12.82
N ARG A 325 9.72 -18.21 12.15
CA ARG A 325 8.51 -19.04 12.18
C ARG A 325 8.76 -20.44 11.64
N ARG A 326 9.53 -20.59 10.57
CA ARG A 326 9.88 -21.89 9.98
C ARG A 326 10.75 -22.69 10.94
N LEU A 327 11.83 -22.11 11.47
CA LEU A 327 12.72 -22.79 12.44
C LEU A 327 11.96 -23.23 13.70
N ARG A 328 11.10 -22.36 14.25
CA ARG A 328 10.22 -22.69 15.38
C ARG A 328 9.21 -23.79 14.99
N GLY A 329 8.67 -23.73 13.78
CA GLY A 329 7.73 -24.69 13.23
C GLY A 329 8.32 -26.09 13.06
N ASP A 330 9.54 -26.18 12.53
CA ASP A 330 10.30 -27.41 12.32
C ASP A 330 10.65 -28.07 13.66
N LEU A 331 11.12 -27.27 14.63
CA LEU A 331 11.41 -27.75 15.99
C LEU A 331 10.18 -28.39 16.64
N VAL A 332 9.04 -27.70 16.61
CA VAL A 332 7.81 -28.23 17.20
C VAL A 332 7.33 -29.45 16.42
N GLU A 333 7.46 -29.48 15.08
CA GLU A 333 7.12 -30.68 14.31
C GLU A 333 7.96 -31.89 14.67
N GLU A 334 9.28 -31.74 14.82
CA GLU A 334 10.17 -32.81 15.23
C GLU A 334 9.78 -33.35 16.61
N VAL A 335 9.42 -32.45 17.54
CA VAL A 335 8.91 -32.82 18.88
C VAL A 335 7.56 -33.54 18.80
N LEU A 336 6.65 -33.10 17.93
CA LEU A 336 5.30 -33.67 17.82
C LEU A 336 5.23 -34.94 16.96
N ALA A 337 6.25 -35.22 16.13
CA ALA A 337 6.39 -36.46 15.39
C ALA A 337 6.50 -37.68 16.34
N GLY A 338 7.09 -37.45 17.52
CA GLY A 338 7.23 -38.47 18.57
C GLY A 338 8.32 -39.50 18.25
N GLY A 339 8.41 -40.53 19.09
CA GLY A 339 9.46 -41.56 18.97
C GLY A 339 10.84 -41.12 19.45
N LEU A 340 10.91 -40.02 20.21
CA LEU A 340 12.15 -39.49 20.77
C LEU A 340 12.61 -40.32 21.97
N ASP A 341 13.88 -40.72 21.95
CA ASP A 341 14.55 -41.17 23.17
C ASP A 341 15.00 -39.98 24.05
N ASP A 342 15.57 -40.27 25.23
CA ASP A 342 15.98 -39.24 26.18
C ASP A 342 17.14 -38.36 25.62
N GLU A 343 18.06 -38.92 24.83
CA GLU A 343 19.18 -38.20 24.24
C GLU A 343 18.70 -37.24 23.13
N GLU A 344 17.79 -37.69 22.28
CA GLU A 344 17.15 -36.92 21.22
C GLU A 344 16.27 -35.80 21.78
N ALA A 345 15.49 -36.09 22.82
CA ALA A 345 14.70 -35.10 23.54
C ALA A 345 15.57 -33.98 24.14
N GLU A 346 16.72 -34.34 24.73
CA GLU A 346 17.65 -33.37 25.29
C GLU A 346 18.39 -32.57 24.19
N ARG A 347 18.74 -33.22 23.07
CA ARG A 347 19.29 -32.56 21.87
C ARG A 347 18.34 -31.49 21.35
N LEU A 348 17.04 -31.79 21.24
CA LEU A 348 16.02 -30.85 20.79
C LEU A 348 15.79 -29.71 21.78
N ALA A 349 15.80 -29.99 23.09
CA ALA A 349 15.76 -28.95 24.12
C ALA A 349 16.93 -27.95 23.97
N ARG A 350 18.16 -28.44 23.79
CA ARG A 350 19.34 -27.60 23.54
C ARG A 350 19.28 -26.84 22.21
N GLN A 351 18.65 -27.41 21.18
CA GLN A 351 18.43 -26.72 19.91
C GLN A 351 17.43 -25.58 20.06
N ALA A 352 16.33 -25.79 20.80
CA ALA A 352 15.37 -24.76 21.14
C ALA A 352 16.06 -23.59 21.87
N GLU A 353 16.90 -23.89 22.86
CA GLU A 353 17.61 -22.87 23.65
C GLU A 353 18.54 -22.01 22.78
N ARG A 354 19.23 -22.63 21.81
CA ARG A 354 20.06 -21.90 20.83
C ARG A 354 19.25 -20.96 19.93
N LEU A 355 17.97 -21.25 19.72
CA LEU A 355 17.03 -20.39 18.99
C LEU A 355 16.34 -19.35 19.90
N GLY A 356 16.74 -19.23 21.17
CA GLY A 356 16.13 -18.30 22.13
C GLY A 356 14.78 -18.77 22.69
N HIS A 357 14.45 -20.05 22.51
CA HIS A 357 13.21 -20.67 22.96
C HIS A 357 13.49 -21.72 24.04
N ARG A 358 12.60 -21.90 25.00
CA ARG A 358 12.73 -22.98 25.99
C ARG A 358 11.61 -23.99 25.79
N LEU A 359 11.97 -25.23 25.46
CA LEU A 359 11.00 -26.32 25.47
C LEU A 359 10.64 -26.63 26.93
N PRO A 360 9.36 -26.51 27.31
CA PRO A 360 8.95 -26.77 28.68
C PRO A 360 9.13 -28.26 29.02
N HIS A 361 9.72 -28.54 30.18
CA HIS A 361 9.89 -29.93 30.64
C HIS A 361 8.56 -30.60 30.96
N ARG A 362 7.60 -29.83 31.47
CA ARG A 362 6.22 -30.29 31.68
C ARG A 362 5.27 -29.32 31.01
N ALA A 363 4.43 -29.81 30.10
CA ALA A 363 3.52 -28.94 29.37
C ALA A 363 2.26 -29.64 28.89
N TRP A 364 1.22 -28.84 28.73
CA TRP A 364 -0.01 -29.22 28.04
C TRP A 364 0.15 -28.90 26.56
N VAL A 365 -0.30 -29.79 25.68
CA VAL A 365 -0.51 -29.44 24.28
C VAL A 365 -1.95 -29.00 24.08
N VAL A 366 -2.13 -27.75 23.65
CA VAL A 366 -3.41 -27.20 23.22
C VAL A 366 -3.39 -27.08 21.70
N VAL A 367 -4.38 -27.67 21.04
CA VAL A 367 -4.54 -27.59 19.58
C VAL A 367 -5.79 -26.79 19.28
N LEU A 368 -5.74 -25.92 18.29
CA LEU A 368 -6.84 -25.10 17.81
C LEU A 368 -7.08 -25.48 16.36
N GLU A 369 -8.27 -25.97 16.03
CA GLU A 369 -8.65 -26.40 14.67
C GLU A 369 -10.02 -25.80 14.30
N PRO A 370 -10.29 -25.55 13.00
CA PRO A 370 -11.57 -25.04 12.54
C PRO A 370 -12.68 -26.06 12.84
N ASP A 371 -13.90 -25.57 13.07
CA ASP A 371 -15.04 -26.43 13.42
C ASP A 371 -15.64 -27.16 12.20
N ASP A 372 -15.40 -26.68 10.99
CA ASP A 372 -15.94 -27.24 9.73
C ASP A 372 -15.05 -26.90 8.52
N GLU A 373 -15.32 -27.55 7.38
CA GLU A 373 -14.56 -27.35 6.12
C GLU A 373 -14.64 -25.91 5.59
N ARG A 374 -15.77 -25.22 5.78
CA ARG A 374 -15.92 -23.83 5.35
C ARG A 374 -15.02 -22.90 6.15
N SER A 375 -14.99 -23.07 7.46
CA SER A 375 -14.12 -22.36 8.39
C SER A 375 -12.65 -22.63 8.08
N GLU A 376 -12.32 -23.86 7.68
CA GLU A 376 -10.98 -24.25 7.23
C GLU A 376 -10.53 -23.51 5.97
N LEU A 377 -11.34 -23.52 4.90
CA LEU A 377 -11.11 -22.78 3.66
C LEU A 377 -10.92 -21.28 3.92
N GLU A 378 -11.76 -20.73 4.80
CA GLU A 378 -11.71 -19.34 5.20
C GLU A 378 -10.41 -18.97 5.93
N MET A 379 -9.98 -19.80 6.88
CA MET A 379 -8.75 -19.63 7.65
C MET A 379 -7.48 -19.87 6.84
N ALA A 380 -7.53 -20.68 5.78
CA ALA A 380 -6.40 -20.99 4.92
C ALA A 380 -5.87 -19.79 4.10
N THR A 381 -6.58 -18.65 4.10
CA THR A 381 -6.12 -17.43 3.42
C THR A 381 -4.91 -16.80 4.13
N ARG A 382 -3.84 -16.48 3.38
CA ARG A 382 -2.56 -15.97 3.91
C ARG A 382 -2.71 -14.78 4.86
N GLY A 383 -3.55 -13.80 4.49
CA GLY A 383 -3.81 -12.63 5.34
C GLY A 383 -4.45 -12.98 6.70
N ARG A 384 -5.31 -14.00 6.76
CA ARG A 384 -5.89 -14.47 8.04
C ARG A 384 -4.88 -15.26 8.85
N GLN A 385 -4.04 -16.08 8.21
CA GLN A 385 -2.96 -16.81 8.88
C GLN A 385 -1.97 -15.87 9.56
N ASP A 386 -1.54 -14.83 8.87
CA ASP A 386 -0.61 -13.82 9.40
C ASP A 386 -1.22 -13.09 10.62
N ARG A 387 -2.52 -12.79 10.57
CA ARG A 387 -3.24 -12.19 11.71
C ARG A 387 -3.41 -13.15 12.88
N LEU A 388 -3.81 -14.39 12.61
CA LEU A 388 -3.96 -15.42 13.64
C LEU A 388 -2.65 -15.64 14.38
N ASP A 389 -1.54 -15.79 13.64
CA ASP A 389 -0.21 -15.92 14.22
C ASP A 389 0.21 -14.68 15.01
N SER A 390 -0.03 -13.46 14.47
CA SER A 390 0.26 -12.21 15.19
C SER A 390 -0.50 -12.10 16.52
N VAL A 391 -1.80 -12.42 16.51
CA VAL A 391 -2.64 -12.38 17.72
C VAL A 391 -2.22 -13.45 18.71
N LEU A 392 -2.00 -14.68 18.26
CA LEU A 392 -1.55 -15.77 19.13
C LEU A 392 -0.17 -15.49 19.72
N ALA A 393 0.77 -15.01 18.91
CA ALA A 393 2.11 -14.62 19.36
C ALA A 393 2.04 -13.50 20.40
N GLU A 394 1.20 -12.48 20.20
CA GLU A 394 1.03 -11.39 21.17
C GLU A 394 0.36 -11.86 22.46
N LEU A 395 -0.68 -12.70 22.37
CA LEU A 395 -1.36 -13.29 23.54
C LEU A 395 -0.40 -14.16 24.36
N VAL A 396 0.42 -14.97 23.69
CA VAL A 396 1.44 -15.81 24.33
C VAL A 396 2.49 -14.95 25.01
N ARG A 397 3.02 -13.94 24.31
CA ARG A 397 4.02 -13.01 24.86
C ARG A 397 3.50 -12.28 26.11
N ARG A 398 2.23 -11.86 26.11
CA ARG A 398 1.63 -11.10 27.22
C ARG A 398 1.17 -11.97 28.39
N ARG A 399 0.58 -13.14 28.12
CA ARG A 399 -0.17 -13.92 29.12
C ARG A 399 0.43 -15.29 29.44
N ILE A 400 1.29 -15.84 28.59
CA ILE A 400 1.78 -17.23 28.69
C ILE A 400 3.29 -17.25 28.47
N GLN A 401 4.04 -16.65 29.39
CA GLN A 401 5.51 -16.61 29.30
C GLN A 401 6.08 -18.03 29.20
N GLY A 402 6.95 -18.25 28.21
CA GLY A 402 7.58 -19.55 27.96
C GLY A 402 6.74 -20.55 27.15
N ALA A 403 5.52 -20.21 26.73
CA ALA A 403 4.80 -21.05 25.77
C ALA A 403 5.34 -20.88 24.35
N LEU A 404 5.33 -22.00 23.61
CA LEU A 404 5.67 -22.04 22.20
C LEU A 404 4.42 -22.26 21.38
N THR A 405 4.27 -21.51 20.30
CA THR A 405 3.12 -21.62 19.41
C THR A 405 3.54 -21.82 17.98
N VAL A 406 2.75 -22.60 17.23
CA VAL A 406 2.96 -22.81 15.80
C VAL A 406 1.61 -22.79 15.11
N VAL A 407 1.48 -21.94 14.09
CA VAL A 407 0.28 -21.84 13.26
C VAL A 407 0.55 -22.48 11.90
N ARG A 408 -0.28 -23.46 11.51
CA ARG A 408 -0.19 -24.21 10.25
C ARG A 408 -1.50 -24.20 9.50
N SER A 409 -1.51 -23.70 8.26
CA SER A 409 -2.64 -23.72 7.31
C SER A 409 -3.96 -23.17 7.89
N SER A 410 -4.66 -23.96 8.69
CA SER A 410 -5.94 -23.65 9.34
C SER A 410 -5.93 -23.92 10.86
N SER A 411 -4.83 -24.42 11.42
CA SER A 411 -4.71 -24.87 12.81
C SER A 411 -3.58 -24.16 13.57
N ALA A 412 -3.63 -24.19 14.90
CA ALA A 412 -2.55 -23.73 15.75
C ALA A 412 -2.27 -24.75 16.86
N VAL A 413 -1.00 -24.94 17.20
CA VAL A 413 -0.56 -25.75 18.33
C VAL A 413 0.14 -24.85 19.33
N LEU A 414 -0.19 -25.00 20.60
CA LEU A 414 0.41 -24.28 21.71
C LEU A 414 0.96 -25.29 22.73
N LEU A 415 2.22 -25.12 23.11
CA LEU A 415 2.84 -25.82 24.23
C LEU A 415 2.75 -24.92 25.45
N VAL A 416 1.85 -25.25 26.39
CA VAL A 416 1.58 -24.44 27.59
C VAL A 416 2.33 -25.04 28.78
N PRO A 417 3.33 -24.34 29.35
CA PRO A 417 4.10 -24.85 30.48
C PRO A 417 3.22 -25.11 31.72
N ALA A 418 3.53 -26.15 32.47
CA ALA A 418 2.83 -26.49 33.71
C ALA A 418 2.97 -25.40 34.78
N GLU A 419 4.03 -24.60 34.72
CA GLU A 419 4.26 -23.45 35.58
C GLU A 419 3.21 -22.36 35.37
N VAL A 420 2.70 -22.22 34.14
CA VAL A 420 1.63 -21.28 33.80
C VAL A 420 0.25 -21.88 34.07
N ALA A 421 0.07 -23.17 33.77
CA ALA A 421 -1.17 -23.89 34.01
C ALA A 421 -0.90 -25.18 34.80
N PRO A 422 -0.96 -25.13 36.16
CA PRO A 422 -0.57 -26.27 37.00
C PRO A 422 -1.56 -27.44 36.95
N ASP A 423 -2.81 -27.17 36.55
CA ASP A 423 -3.88 -28.17 36.49
C ASP A 423 -4.72 -28.04 35.22
N LEU A 424 -5.54 -29.08 34.98
CA LEU A 424 -6.40 -29.16 33.80
C LEU A 424 -7.41 -28.01 33.73
N ALA A 425 -7.99 -27.62 34.87
CA ALA A 425 -9.01 -26.58 34.90
C ALA A 425 -8.44 -25.22 34.50
N THR A 426 -7.17 -24.96 34.84
CA THR A 426 -6.46 -23.74 34.50
C THR A 426 -6.13 -23.68 33.02
N VAL A 427 -5.62 -24.76 32.42
CA VAL A 427 -5.36 -24.79 30.96
C VAL A 427 -6.66 -24.73 30.15
N GLU A 428 -7.76 -25.35 30.63
CA GLU A 428 -9.07 -25.25 29.97
C GLU A 428 -9.60 -23.81 29.97
N LYS A 429 -9.49 -23.10 31.12
CA LYS A 429 -9.85 -21.68 31.20
C LYS A 429 -8.97 -20.82 30.29
N LEU A 430 -7.68 -21.09 30.23
CA LEU A 430 -6.74 -20.39 29.36
C LEU A 430 -7.10 -20.60 27.89
N ALA A 431 -7.33 -21.84 27.47
CA ALA A 431 -7.78 -22.17 26.12
C ALA A 431 -9.12 -21.50 25.77
N GLN A 432 -10.04 -21.39 26.73
CA GLN A 432 -11.32 -20.73 26.53
C GLN A 432 -11.14 -19.22 26.32
N SER A 433 -10.27 -18.59 27.12
CA SER A 433 -9.91 -17.18 26.92
C SER A 433 -9.26 -16.96 25.56
N LEU A 434 -8.31 -17.81 25.16
CA LEU A 434 -7.64 -17.73 23.86
C LEU A 434 -8.65 -17.82 22.71
N LEU A 435 -9.58 -18.78 22.76
CA LEU A 435 -10.66 -18.88 21.76
C LEU A 435 -11.50 -17.60 21.69
N SER A 436 -11.86 -17.02 22.84
CA SER A 436 -12.64 -15.79 22.90
C SER A 436 -11.89 -14.58 22.35
N ASP A 437 -10.58 -14.48 22.58
CA ASP A 437 -9.73 -13.39 22.07
C ASP A 437 -9.48 -13.50 20.56
N VAL A 438 -9.40 -14.74 20.04
CA VAL A 438 -9.14 -15.01 18.62
C VAL A 438 -10.43 -14.95 17.79
N ALA A 439 -11.60 -15.23 18.37
CA ALA A 439 -12.89 -15.26 17.68
C ALA A 439 -13.21 -14.02 16.81
N PRO A 440 -12.95 -12.76 17.23
CA PRO A 440 -13.20 -11.58 16.39
C PRO A 440 -12.41 -11.58 15.07
N VAL A 441 -11.22 -12.18 15.07
CA VAL A 441 -10.32 -12.24 13.91
C VAL A 441 -10.68 -13.39 12.97
N LEU A 442 -11.32 -14.44 13.50
CA LEU A 442 -11.74 -15.61 12.72
C LEU A 442 -13.02 -15.38 11.94
N ARG A 443 -13.92 -14.49 12.39
CA ARG A 443 -15.26 -14.31 11.77
C ARG A 443 -15.18 -14.13 10.24
N PRO A 444 -16.03 -14.83 9.47
CA PRO A 444 -17.13 -15.69 9.91
C PRO A 444 -16.75 -17.15 10.26
N ALA A 445 -15.47 -17.53 10.17
CA ALA A 445 -15.01 -18.87 10.57
C ALA A 445 -15.13 -19.11 12.08
N THR A 446 -15.27 -20.39 12.45
CA THR A 446 -15.31 -20.85 13.85
C THR A 446 -14.25 -21.92 14.09
N ALA A 447 -13.75 -22.00 15.32
CA ALA A 447 -12.72 -22.94 15.72
C ALA A 447 -12.93 -23.40 17.17
N SER A 448 -12.49 -24.63 17.46
CA SER A 448 -12.49 -25.22 18.80
C SER A 448 -11.07 -25.52 19.25
N ALA A 449 -10.88 -25.68 20.56
CA ALA A 449 -9.60 -26.03 21.16
C ALA A 449 -9.63 -27.40 21.84
N GLY A 450 -8.68 -28.26 21.49
CA GLY A 450 -8.42 -29.55 22.12
C GLY A 450 -7.29 -29.44 23.11
N VAL A 451 -7.43 -30.06 24.29
CA VAL A 451 -6.37 -30.10 25.31
C VAL A 451 -5.97 -31.55 25.58
N GLY A 452 -4.68 -31.88 25.41
CA GLY A 452 -4.13 -33.20 25.73
C GLY A 452 -3.90 -33.40 27.23
N ASN A 453 -3.34 -34.55 27.63
CA ASN A 453 -2.84 -34.73 28.99
C ASN A 453 -1.52 -33.98 29.20
N LEU A 454 -1.17 -33.73 30.46
CA LEU A 454 0.10 -33.12 30.80
C LEU A 454 1.25 -34.06 30.43
N ALA A 455 2.16 -33.58 29.58
CA ALA A 455 3.42 -34.26 29.28
C ALA A 455 4.42 -34.05 30.42
N GLY A 456 5.08 -35.12 30.85
CA GLY A 456 6.13 -35.12 31.87
C GLY A 456 7.54 -34.79 31.34
N GLY A 457 7.70 -34.75 30.02
CA GLY A 457 8.96 -34.53 29.31
C GLY A 457 8.72 -34.24 27.83
N VAL A 458 9.78 -33.84 27.11
CA VAL A 458 9.70 -33.51 25.68
C VAL A 458 9.21 -34.68 24.83
N GLY A 459 9.65 -35.91 25.13
CA GLY A 459 9.21 -37.13 24.43
C GLY A 459 7.71 -37.45 24.58
N GLU A 460 7.05 -36.93 25.62
CA GLU A 460 5.61 -37.14 25.83
C GLU A 460 4.72 -36.08 25.14
N LEU A 461 5.31 -35.01 24.57
CA LEU A 461 4.55 -33.94 23.91
C LEU A 461 3.81 -34.45 22.67
N ALA A 462 4.41 -35.37 21.91
CA ALA A 462 3.74 -36.03 20.77
C ALA A 462 2.47 -36.78 21.21
N ARG A 463 2.53 -37.53 22.32
CA ARG A 463 1.36 -38.21 22.92
C ARG A 463 0.27 -37.20 23.26
N SER A 464 0.62 -36.13 23.99
CA SER A 464 -0.32 -35.08 24.35
C SER A 464 -0.94 -34.39 23.12
N HIS A 465 -0.19 -34.24 22.02
CA HIS A 465 -0.71 -33.66 20.79
C HIS A 465 -1.75 -34.56 20.11
N VAL A 466 -1.46 -35.87 20.01
CA VAL A 466 -2.42 -36.85 19.46
C VAL A 466 -3.72 -36.84 20.27
N GLU A 467 -3.62 -36.85 21.60
CA GLU A 467 -4.76 -36.78 22.52
C GLU A 467 -5.61 -35.51 22.32
N ALA A 468 -4.96 -34.34 22.19
CA ALA A 468 -5.63 -33.07 21.94
C ALA A 468 -6.41 -33.08 20.61
N ARG A 469 -5.81 -33.62 19.54
CA ARG A 469 -6.46 -33.75 18.23
C ARG A 469 -7.61 -34.76 18.25
N GLN A 470 -7.46 -35.87 18.97
CA GLN A 470 -8.55 -36.82 19.15
C GLN A 470 -9.75 -36.18 19.85
N ALA A 471 -9.52 -35.34 20.87
CA ALA A 471 -10.57 -34.58 21.53
C ALA A 471 -11.33 -33.65 20.56
N LEU A 472 -10.61 -32.98 19.65
CA LEU A 472 -11.21 -32.12 18.61
C LEU A 472 -12.01 -32.88 17.56
N ARG A 473 -11.48 -34.01 17.07
CA ARG A 473 -12.19 -34.86 16.09
C ARG A 473 -13.56 -35.29 16.59
N LEU A 474 -13.67 -35.57 17.90
CA LEU A 474 -14.95 -35.87 18.54
C LEU A 474 -15.89 -34.67 18.60
N SER A 475 -15.37 -33.46 18.83
CA SER A 475 -16.18 -32.24 18.79
C SER A 475 -16.79 -32.00 17.42
N ARG A 476 -15.95 -32.09 16.38
CA ARG A 476 -16.32 -31.80 14.99
C ARG A 476 -17.47 -32.70 14.54
N ARG A 477 -17.39 -34.00 14.84
CA ARG A 477 -18.45 -34.98 14.48
C ARG A 477 -19.72 -34.83 15.31
N ALA A 478 -19.64 -34.26 16.52
CA ALA A 478 -20.81 -33.96 17.34
C ALA A 478 -21.53 -32.66 16.96
N GLY A 479 -21.06 -31.92 15.93
CA GLY A 479 -21.68 -30.69 15.45
C GLY A 479 -21.60 -29.52 16.43
N ARG A 480 -20.65 -29.55 17.39
CA ARG A 480 -20.46 -28.49 18.38
C ARG A 480 -19.29 -27.60 17.98
N SER A 481 -19.51 -26.29 17.91
CA SER A 481 -18.52 -25.28 17.54
C SER A 481 -18.12 -24.37 18.70
N SER A 482 -16.94 -23.75 18.60
CA SER A 482 -16.42 -22.72 19.50
C SER A 482 -16.30 -23.15 20.97
N ARG A 483 -15.73 -24.34 21.23
CA ARG A 483 -15.56 -24.87 22.60
C ARG A 483 -14.16 -25.37 22.87
N VAL A 484 -13.83 -25.45 24.16
CA VAL A 484 -12.67 -26.20 24.66
C VAL A 484 -13.09 -27.61 25.06
N ILE A 485 -12.33 -28.62 24.64
CA ILE A 485 -12.53 -30.02 25.02
C ILE A 485 -11.19 -30.61 25.40
N SER A 486 -11.09 -31.14 26.62
CA SER A 486 -9.92 -31.90 27.03
C SER A 486 -10.08 -33.37 26.74
N TYR A 487 -8.99 -34.03 26.36
CA TYR A 487 -8.93 -35.48 26.27
C TYR A 487 -9.35 -36.13 27.59
N ARG A 488 -8.98 -35.52 28.73
CA ARG A 488 -9.36 -36.04 30.05
C ARG A 488 -10.88 -36.05 30.29
N SER A 489 -11.60 -35.06 29.77
CA SER A 489 -13.06 -35.00 29.91
C SER A 489 -13.81 -36.15 29.19
N LEU A 490 -13.15 -36.88 28.28
CA LEU A 490 -13.77 -37.99 27.54
C LEU A 490 -14.00 -39.26 28.38
N GLY A 491 -13.43 -39.35 29.59
CA GLY A 491 -13.63 -40.49 30.50
C GLY A 491 -13.29 -41.86 29.88
N ALA A 492 -14.13 -42.86 30.12
CA ALA A 492 -13.96 -44.23 29.59
C ALA A 492 -14.08 -44.32 28.06
N PHE A 493 -14.68 -43.32 27.42
CA PHE A 493 -14.86 -43.29 25.96
C PHE A 493 -13.57 -43.06 25.18
N ARG A 494 -12.46 -42.75 25.88
CA ARG A 494 -11.12 -42.73 25.28
C ARG A 494 -10.68 -44.10 24.78
N LEU A 495 -11.09 -45.16 25.46
CA LEU A 495 -10.78 -46.53 25.04
C LEU A 495 -11.36 -46.83 23.64
N LEU A 496 -12.48 -46.18 23.29
CA LEU A 496 -13.07 -46.30 21.95
C LEU A 496 -12.25 -45.58 20.87
N LEU A 497 -11.47 -44.56 21.24
CA LEU A 497 -10.54 -43.87 20.33
C LEU A 497 -9.28 -44.71 20.05
N GLU A 498 -8.95 -45.66 20.93
CA GLU A 498 -7.83 -46.59 20.79
C GLU A 498 -8.21 -47.83 19.95
N VAL A 499 -9.50 -48.09 19.73
CA VAL A 499 -9.97 -49.18 18.87
C VAL A 499 -9.60 -48.86 17.41
N GLN A 500 -8.56 -49.52 16.91
CA GLN A 500 -8.00 -49.30 15.56
C GLN A 500 -8.88 -49.78 14.38
N SER A 501 -10.16 -50.07 14.58
CA SER A 501 -11.09 -50.48 13.51
C SER A 501 -12.42 -49.71 13.55
N PRO A 502 -12.61 -48.72 12.66
CA PRO A 502 -13.90 -48.05 12.45
C PRO A 502 -15.03 -49.02 12.07
N GLU A 503 -14.70 -50.14 11.41
CA GLU A 503 -15.65 -51.18 11.00
C GLU A 503 -16.16 -51.97 12.20
N ALA A 504 -15.29 -52.35 13.14
CA ALA A 504 -15.71 -53.02 14.38
C ALA A 504 -16.64 -52.12 15.21
N LEU A 505 -16.33 -50.83 15.27
CA LEU A 505 -17.16 -49.84 15.96
C LEU A 505 -18.53 -49.66 15.27
N ARG A 506 -18.55 -49.60 13.92
CA ARG A 506 -19.80 -49.58 13.13
C ARG A 506 -20.63 -50.84 13.34
N GLY A 507 -19.99 -52.00 13.41
CA GLY A 507 -20.63 -53.28 13.71
C GLY A 507 -21.32 -53.26 15.07
N PHE A 508 -20.60 -52.83 16.11
CA PHE A 508 -21.14 -52.72 17.47
C PHE A 508 -22.30 -51.72 17.56
N VAL A 509 -22.20 -50.55 16.89
CA VAL A 509 -23.31 -49.58 16.82
C VAL A 509 -24.50 -50.18 16.08
N GLY A 510 -24.27 -50.92 14.99
CA GLY A 510 -25.31 -51.60 14.24
C GLY A 510 -26.04 -52.67 15.06
N GLU A 511 -25.31 -53.41 15.89
CA GLU A 511 -25.88 -54.41 16.80
C GLU A 511 -26.75 -53.78 17.88
N VAL A 512 -26.25 -52.74 18.57
CA VAL A 512 -26.93 -52.16 19.74
C VAL A 512 -28.00 -51.14 19.35
N LEU A 513 -27.74 -50.30 18.34
CA LEU A 513 -28.59 -49.16 17.97
C LEU A 513 -29.21 -49.30 16.57
N GLY A 514 -28.83 -50.29 15.77
CA GLY A 514 -29.30 -50.45 14.39
C GLY A 514 -30.82 -50.44 14.23
N PRO A 515 -31.60 -51.15 15.07
CA PRO A 515 -33.07 -51.10 15.00
C PRO A 515 -33.64 -49.69 15.23
N LEU A 516 -33.03 -48.91 16.12
CA LEU A 516 -33.45 -47.53 16.40
C LEU A 516 -33.02 -46.56 15.31
N LEU A 517 -31.84 -46.76 14.71
CA LEU A 517 -31.38 -45.98 13.56
C LEU A 517 -32.32 -46.15 12.37
N LYS A 518 -32.73 -47.38 12.07
CA LYS A 518 -33.74 -47.68 11.04
C LYS A 518 -35.10 -47.07 11.37
N TYR A 519 -35.51 -47.11 12.64
CA TYR A 519 -36.76 -46.48 13.08
C TYR A 519 -36.71 -44.95 12.96
N ALA A 520 -35.54 -44.32 13.16
CA ALA A 520 -35.41 -42.87 13.04
C ALA A 520 -35.70 -42.35 11.62
N GLU A 521 -35.55 -43.19 10.58
CA GLU A 521 -35.87 -42.85 9.18
C GLU A 521 -37.37 -42.63 8.96
N SER A 522 -38.25 -43.25 9.75
CA SER A 522 -39.71 -43.12 9.62
C SER A 522 -40.31 -41.89 10.32
N ARG A 523 -39.49 -41.10 11.05
CA ARG A 523 -39.82 -39.79 11.68
C ARG A 523 -40.97 -39.75 12.69
N GLU A 524 -41.41 -40.87 13.24
CA GLU A 524 -42.60 -40.90 14.13
C GLU A 524 -42.32 -40.51 15.59
N THR A 525 -41.13 -40.80 16.15
CA THR A 525 -40.75 -40.42 17.53
C THR A 525 -39.22 -40.43 17.72
N PRO A 526 -38.59 -39.40 18.35
CA PRO A 526 -37.14 -39.33 18.53
C PRO A 526 -36.66 -40.23 19.68
N LEU A 527 -36.60 -41.55 19.42
CA LEU A 527 -36.19 -42.55 20.41
C LEU A 527 -34.68 -42.51 20.72
N LEU A 528 -33.85 -42.12 19.75
CA LEU A 528 -32.41 -41.92 19.97
C LEU A 528 -32.13 -40.77 20.95
N GLU A 529 -32.82 -39.64 20.80
CA GLU A 529 -32.74 -38.52 21.75
C GLU A 529 -33.21 -38.91 23.16
N THR A 530 -34.13 -39.88 23.22
CA THR A 530 -34.62 -40.42 24.49
C THR A 530 -33.54 -41.23 25.21
N LEU A 531 -32.77 -42.03 24.48
CA LEU A 531 -31.59 -42.71 25.02
C LEU A 531 -30.48 -41.74 25.42
N ASP A 532 -30.19 -40.73 24.60
CA ASP A 532 -29.20 -39.69 24.92
C ASP A 532 -29.56 -38.95 26.23
N ALA A 533 -30.84 -38.62 26.43
CA ALA A 533 -31.32 -38.00 27.66
C ALA A 533 -31.26 -38.94 28.88
N LEU A 534 -31.54 -40.24 28.70
CA LEU A 534 -31.41 -41.24 29.77
C LEU A 534 -29.96 -41.36 30.24
N VAL A 535 -29.02 -41.48 29.31
CA VAL A 535 -27.60 -41.56 29.64
C VAL A 535 -27.13 -40.29 30.36
N ALA A 536 -27.50 -39.11 29.86
CA ALA A 536 -27.16 -37.83 30.50
C ALA A 536 -27.75 -37.69 31.92
N ALA A 537 -28.96 -38.24 32.13
CA ALA A 537 -29.65 -38.23 33.40
C ALA A 537 -29.29 -39.40 34.34
N ARG A 538 -28.20 -40.13 34.06
CA ARG A 538 -27.77 -41.31 34.85
C ARG A 538 -28.87 -42.37 34.99
N TRP A 539 -29.63 -42.58 33.92
CA TRP A 539 -30.76 -43.52 33.83
C TRP A 539 -31.96 -43.17 34.73
N VAL A 540 -32.00 -41.95 35.28
CA VAL A 540 -33.13 -41.47 36.09
C VAL A 540 -34.25 -40.98 35.17
N ARG A 541 -35.28 -41.81 34.98
CA ARG A 541 -36.42 -41.56 34.06
C ARG A 541 -37.07 -40.17 34.26
N ARG A 542 -37.28 -39.75 35.51
CA ARG A 542 -37.86 -38.42 35.81
C ARG A 542 -36.98 -37.25 35.40
N ALA A 543 -35.66 -37.38 35.55
CA ALA A 543 -34.71 -36.33 35.18
C ALA A 543 -34.56 -36.25 33.65
N ALA A 544 -34.52 -37.39 32.97
CA ALA A 544 -34.53 -37.46 31.51
C ALA A 544 -35.81 -36.88 30.89
N ALA A 545 -36.98 -37.22 31.44
CA ALA A 545 -38.27 -36.68 30.99
C ALA A 545 -38.32 -35.15 31.12
N ARG A 546 -37.79 -34.60 32.23
CA ARG A 546 -37.66 -33.15 32.43
C ARG A 546 -36.71 -32.50 31.42
N ALA A 547 -35.57 -33.12 31.14
CA ALA A 547 -34.59 -32.60 30.18
C ALA A 547 -35.14 -32.54 28.74
N LEU A 548 -36.02 -33.49 28.38
CA LEU A 548 -36.70 -33.53 27.08
C LEU A 548 -38.01 -32.73 27.03
N GLY A 549 -38.46 -32.16 28.16
CA GLY A 549 -39.72 -31.43 28.24
C GLY A 549 -40.97 -32.31 28.03
N ILE A 550 -40.90 -33.61 28.35
CA ILE A 550 -42.01 -34.57 28.17
C ILE A 550 -42.54 -35.10 29.51
N HIS A 551 -43.77 -35.64 29.50
CA HIS A 551 -44.37 -36.25 30.68
C HIS A 551 -43.73 -37.61 31.02
N ILE A 552 -43.71 -38.00 32.30
CA ILE A 552 -43.11 -39.26 32.76
C ILE A 552 -43.76 -40.50 32.13
N ASN A 553 -45.06 -40.45 31.84
CA ASN A 553 -45.77 -41.55 31.16
C ASN A 553 -45.31 -41.70 29.70
N SER A 554 -45.08 -40.59 29.00
CA SER A 554 -44.54 -40.59 27.64
C SER A 554 -43.09 -41.11 27.62
N MET A 555 -42.32 -40.81 28.68
CA MET A 555 -40.98 -41.38 28.87
C MET A 555 -41.04 -42.90 29.04
N GLY A 556 -41.99 -43.41 29.83
CA GLY A 556 -42.24 -44.85 30.01
C GLY A 556 -42.54 -45.55 28.69
N TYR A 557 -43.49 -45.01 27.92
CA TYR A 557 -43.84 -45.55 26.59
C TYR A 557 -42.65 -45.58 25.63
N ARG A 558 -41.83 -44.51 25.60
CA ARG A 558 -40.64 -44.47 24.74
C ARG A 558 -39.59 -45.50 25.16
N ILE A 559 -39.41 -45.74 26.45
CA ILE A 559 -38.52 -46.79 26.99
C ILE A 559 -39.01 -48.16 26.55
N GLU A 560 -40.29 -48.48 26.79
CA GLU A 560 -40.88 -49.76 26.36
C GLU A 560 -40.75 -49.98 24.85
N ARG A 561 -40.91 -48.90 24.07
CA ARG A 561 -40.73 -48.95 22.62
C ARG A 561 -39.29 -49.19 22.22
N ILE A 562 -38.32 -48.59 22.91
CA ILE A 562 -36.89 -48.81 22.68
C ILE A 562 -36.53 -50.27 22.99
N GLU A 563 -36.95 -50.79 24.14
CA GLU A 563 -36.72 -52.18 24.54
C GLU A 563 -37.38 -53.16 23.57
N GLY A 564 -38.61 -52.88 23.13
CA GLY A 564 -39.31 -53.72 22.15
C GLY A 564 -38.69 -53.72 20.75
N LEU A 565 -38.09 -52.60 20.30
CA LEU A 565 -37.43 -52.51 18.99
C LEU A 565 -36.03 -53.10 18.98
N THR A 566 -35.29 -52.98 20.10
CA THR A 566 -33.90 -53.41 20.20
C THR A 566 -33.74 -54.81 20.79
N GLY A 567 -34.75 -55.31 21.52
CA GLY A 567 -34.64 -56.54 22.31
C GLY A 567 -33.76 -56.38 23.56
N LEU A 568 -33.30 -55.16 23.86
CA LEU A 568 -32.44 -54.86 24.98
C LEU A 568 -33.25 -54.57 26.25
N SER A 569 -32.70 -54.88 27.43
CA SER A 569 -33.28 -54.45 28.71
C SER A 569 -32.53 -53.24 29.26
N LEU A 570 -33.18 -52.09 29.32
CA LEU A 570 -32.59 -50.86 29.85
C LEU A 570 -32.53 -50.84 31.39
N ASP A 571 -32.95 -51.91 32.06
CA ASP A 571 -32.73 -52.12 33.49
C ASP A 571 -31.47 -52.94 33.79
N ASP A 572 -30.92 -53.65 32.79
CA ASP A 572 -29.67 -54.40 32.90
C ASP A 572 -28.43 -53.46 32.86
N PRO A 573 -27.52 -53.54 33.85
CA PRO A 573 -26.32 -52.70 33.90
C PRO A 573 -25.38 -52.86 32.69
N GLU A 574 -25.19 -54.08 32.17
CA GLU A 574 -24.29 -54.31 31.03
C GLU A 574 -24.85 -53.68 29.76
N THR A 575 -26.16 -53.86 29.53
CA THR A 575 -26.90 -53.22 28.45
C THR A 575 -26.82 -51.70 28.52
N ARG A 576 -26.95 -51.10 29.71
CA ARG A 576 -26.78 -49.64 29.89
C ARG A 576 -25.39 -49.18 29.47
N VAL A 577 -24.35 -49.92 29.83
CA VAL A 577 -22.96 -49.61 29.41
C VAL A 577 -22.82 -49.76 27.90
N ALA A 578 -23.33 -50.84 27.32
CA ALA A 578 -23.29 -51.09 25.87
C ALA A 578 -24.02 -50.00 25.09
N VAL A 579 -25.21 -49.57 25.53
CA VAL A 579 -25.97 -48.47 24.92
C VAL A 579 -25.23 -47.13 25.05
N ALA A 580 -24.66 -46.82 26.23
CA ALA A 580 -23.89 -45.59 26.42
C ALA A 580 -22.64 -45.55 25.51
N ILE A 581 -21.94 -46.68 25.38
CA ILE A 581 -20.81 -46.85 24.46
C ILE A 581 -21.28 -46.71 23.01
N ALA A 582 -22.36 -47.37 22.61
CA ALA A 582 -22.88 -47.35 21.25
C ALA A 582 -23.36 -45.95 20.83
N LEU A 583 -24.02 -45.20 21.73
CA LEU A 583 -24.41 -43.81 21.44
C LEU A 583 -23.20 -42.92 21.23
N ARG A 584 -22.14 -43.12 22.04
CA ARG A 584 -20.91 -42.36 21.87
C ARG A 584 -20.21 -42.76 20.58
N ALA A 585 -20.06 -44.05 20.32
CA ALA A 585 -19.50 -44.61 19.09
C ALA A 585 -20.24 -44.14 17.84
N ARG A 586 -21.56 -44.06 17.88
CA ARG A 586 -22.41 -43.48 16.82
C ARG A 586 -22.04 -42.01 16.55
N ALA A 587 -21.95 -41.19 17.60
CA ALA A 587 -21.49 -39.81 17.48
C ALA A 587 -20.03 -39.72 16.97
N MET A 588 -19.17 -40.68 17.36
CA MET A 588 -17.81 -40.80 16.82
C MET A 588 -17.80 -41.14 15.34
N LEU A 589 -18.76 -41.92 14.83
CA LEU A 589 -18.83 -42.36 13.45
C LEU A 589 -19.60 -41.41 12.54
N GLY A 590 -20.33 -40.44 13.11
CA GLY A 590 -21.19 -39.51 12.38
C GLY A 590 -22.46 -40.18 11.83
N MET A 591 -23.01 -41.15 12.58
CA MET A 591 -24.15 -42.00 12.19
C MET A 591 -25.50 -41.58 12.78
#